data_AF-A0AB37GPJ3-F1
#
_entry.id   AF-A0AB37GPJ3-F1
#
_cell.length_a   1.000
_cell.length_b   1.000
_cell.length_c   1.000
_cell.angle_alpha   90.00
_cell.angle_beta   90.00
_cell.angle_gamma   90.00
#
_symmetry.space_group_name_H-M   'P 1'
#
loop_
_entity.id
_entity.type
_entity.pdbx_description
1 polymer ?
#
loop_
_entity_poly.entity_id
_entity_poly.type
_entity_poly.pdbx_seq_one_letter_code
_entity_poly.pdbx_strand_id
1 'polypeptide(L)'
;MTKKGVDYKNYKYSSNPTHHGRYYEYETPEGLRVVVTHTNDNRLHAHAGKPDKEANQFNYDFKKERYTNIYGPNGDHHIYYK
;
A
#
# COMPACT_ATOMS: atom_id res chain seq x y z
N MET A 1 8.49 -5.61 -22.17
CA MET A 1 7.36 -5.72 -21.21
C MET A 1 6.85 -4.33 -20.90
N THR A 2 5.59 -4.03 -21.17
CA THR A 2 4.94 -2.75 -20.83
C THR A 2 4.56 -2.78 -19.35
N LYS A 3 5.13 -1.88 -18.54
CA LYS A 3 4.86 -1.80 -17.10
C LYS A 3 3.49 -1.15 -16.88
N LYS A 4 2.50 -1.92 -16.42
CA LYS A 4 1.13 -1.44 -16.18
C LYS A 4 1.11 -0.36 -15.09
N GLY A 5 0.50 0.79 -15.36
CA GLY A 5 0.25 1.84 -14.36
C GLY A 5 1.46 2.69 -13.95
N VAL A 6 2.61 2.55 -14.61
CA VAL A 6 3.84 3.33 -14.30
C VAL A 6 3.69 4.83 -14.57
N ASP A 7 2.69 5.22 -15.35
CA ASP A 7 2.33 6.59 -15.71
C ASP A 7 1.57 7.34 -14.59
N TYR A 8 1.02 6.63 -13.60
CA TYR A 8 0.37 7.26 -12.45
C TYR A 8 1.38 7.76 -11.42
N LYS A 9 1.27 9.02 -11.01
CA LYS A 9 2.15 9.66 -9.99
C LYS A 9 2.20 8.91 -8.65
N ASN A 10 1.13 8.18 -8.32
CA ASN A 10 1.00 7.44 -7.08
C ASN A 10 1.30 5.93 -7.23
N TYR A 11 1.82 5.51 -8.38
CA TYR A 11 2.22 4.13 -8.59
C TYR A 11 3.60 3.84 -8.02
N LYS A 12 3.73 2.70 -7.33
CA LYS A 12 5.01 2.16 -6.87
C LYS A 12 5.42 1.01 -7.77
N TYR A 13 6.57 1.15 -8.43
CA TYR A 13 7.23 0.07 -9.15
C TYR A 13 8.20 -0.69 -8.22
N SER A 14 8.30 -2.00 -8.38
CA SER A 14 9.23 -2.85 -7.63
C SER A 14 9.73 -3.99 -8.53
N SER A 15 10.89 -4.56 -8.22
CA SER A 15 11.30 -5.82 -8.86
C SER A 15 10.38 -6.99 -8.46
N ASN A 16 9.71 -6.90 -7.31
CA ASN A 16 8.70 -7.86 -6.90
C ASN A 16 7.29 -7.41 -7.37
N PRO A 17 6.65 -8.15 -8.30
CA PRO A 17 5.35 -7.79 -8.82
C PRO A 17 4.23 -7.66 -7.78
N THR A 18 4.35 -8.35 -6.63
CA THR A 18 3.36 -8.27 -5.54
C THR A 18 3.37 -6.92 -4.82
N HIS A 19 4.40 -6.09 -5.03
CA HIS A 19 4.48 -4.75 -4.45
C HIS A 19 4.01 -3.66 -5.42
N HIS A 20 3.64 -4.04 -6.65
CA HIS A 20 3.12 -3.11 -7.64
C HIS A 20 1.73 -2.65 -7.28
N GLY A 21 1.55 -1.33 -7.18
CA GLY A 21 0.24 -0.79 -6.88
C GLY A 21 0.18 0.72 -6.84
N ARG A 22 -1.04 1.22 -6.73
CA ARG A 22 -1.32 2.63 -6.48
C ARG A 22 -1.43 2.87 -4.98
N TYR A 23 -0.69 3.84 -4.49
CA TYR A 23 -0.62 4.21 -3.08
C TYR A 23 -1.45 5.47 -2.88
N TYR A 24 -2.43 5.43 -1.98
CA TYR A 24 -3.22 6.59 -1.60
C TYR A 24 -2.92 6.87 -0.13
N GLU A 25 -2.25 7.98 0.13
CA GLU A 25 -1.74 8.32 1.45
C GLU A 25 -2.67 9.34 2.12
N TYR A 26 -2.89 9.16 3.42
CA TYR A 26 -3.82 9.95 4.23
C TYR A 26 -3.19 10.33 5.55
N GLU A 27 -3.35 11.57 5.96
CA GLU A 27 -3.05 12.01 7.33
C GLU A 27 -4.24 11.68 8.24
N THR A 28 -3.96 11.09 9.40
CA THR A 28 -4.97 10.79 10.43
C THR A 28 -4.47 11.23 11.80
N PRO A 29 -5.35 11.40 12.81
CA PRO A 29 -4.93 11.72 14.17
C PRO A 29 -3.92 10.71 14.75
N GLU A 30 -3.99 9.46 14.31
CA GLU A 30 -3.09 8.37 14.73
C GLU A 30 -1.86 8.22 13.82
N GLY A 31 -1.58 9.20 12.96
CA GLY A 31 -0.45 9.23 12.03
C GLY A 31 -0.83 8.97 10.58
N LEU A 32 0.18 8.86 9.72
CA LEU A 32 0.01 8.61 8.30
C LEU A 32 -0.57 7.21 8.06
N ARG A 33 -1.42 7.08 7.04
CA ARG A 33 -2.04 5.83 6.59
C ARG A 33 -1.91 5.73 5.08
N VAL A 34 -1.91 4.50 4.57
CA VAL A 34 -1.92 4.25 3.13
C VAL A 34 -2.98 3.23 2.78
N VAL A 35 -3.67 3.43 1.67
CA VAL A 35 -4.43 2.39 0.99
C VAL A 35 -3.65 2.02 -0.27
N VAL A 36 -3.29 0.75 -0.40
CA VAL A 36 -2.57 0.24 -1.55
C VAL A 36 -3.49 -0.62 -2.38
N THR A 37 -3.55 -0.33 -3.67
CA THR A 37 -4.29 -1.13 -4.65
C THR A 37 -3.30 -1.91 -5.52
N HIS A 38 -3.28 -3.23 -5.37
CA HIS A 38 -2.44 -4.12 -6.18
C HIS A 38 -3.18 -4.53 -7.45
N THR A 39 -2.48 -4.41 -8.59
CA THR A 39 -3.08 -4.60 -9.93
C THR A 39 -2.30 -5.56 -10.83
N ASN A 40 -1.23 -6.17 -10.32
CA ASN A 40 -0.24 -6.90 -11.13
C ASN A 40 0.26 -8.22 -10.49
N ASP A 41 -0.52 -8.79 -9.58
CA ASP A 41 -0.20 -10.02 -8.84
C ASP A 41 -1.32 -11.07 -8.93
N ASN A 42 -1.95 -11.13 -10.12
CA ASN A 42 -3.00 -12.09 -10.50
C ASN A 42 -4.34 -11.95 -9.75
N ARG A 43 -4.45 -11.08 -8.72
CA ARG A 43 -5.71 -10.79 -8.02
C ARG A 43 -5.84 -9.32 -7.71
N LEU A 44 -6.87 -8.66 -8.25
CA LEU A 44 -7.18 -7.28 -7.89
C LEU A 44 -7.62 -7.21 -6.43
N HIS A 45 -6.89 -6.44 -5.65
CA HIS A 45 -7.23 -6.22 -4.25
C HIS A 45 -6.65 -4.90 -3.75
N ALA A 46 -7.23 -4.42 -2.66
CA ALA A 46 -6.70 -3.31 -1.89
C ALA A 46 -6.44 -3.74 -0.45
N HIS A 47 -5.53 -3.05 0.22
CA HIS A 47 -5.35 -3.18 1.66
C HIS A 47 -4.90 -1.86 2.28
N ALA A 48 -5.05 -1.75 3.60
CA ALA A 48 -4.64 -0.58 4.35
C ALA A 48 -3.34 -0.87 5.13
N GLY A 49 -2.47 0.15 5.20
CA GLY A 49 -1.19 0.11 5.86
C GLY A 49 -0.96 1.31 6.77
N LYS A 50 -0.09 1.11 7.76
CA LYS A 50 0.41 2.13 8.70
C LYS A 50 1.93 2.01 8.85
N PRO A 51 2.63 3.07 9.23
CA PRO A 51 4.06 3.01 9.52
C PRO A 51 4.40 1.85 10.46
N ASP A 52 5.65 1.38 10.40
CA ASP A 52 6.14 0.46 11.42
C ASP A 52 6.03 1.10 12.82
N LYS A 53 5.79 0.29 13.86
CA LYS A 53 5.60 0.78 15.24
C LYS A 53 6.79 1.59 15.74
N GLU A 54 7.99 1.30 15.25
CA GLU A 54 9.25 1.96 15.67
C GLU A 54 9.55 3.21 14.83
N ALA A 55 8.81 3.43 13.75
CA ALA A 55 8.97 4.58 12.88
C ALA A 55 8.18 5.81 13.37
N ASN A 56 8.55 6.99 12.86
CA ASN A 56 7.78 8.20 13.09
C ASN A 56 6.42 8.09 12.39
N GLN A 57 5.34 8.04 13.19
CA GLN A 57 3.98 7.87 12.68
C GLN A 57 3.50 9.05 11.83
N PHE A 58 4.08 10.24 11.98
CA PHE A 58 3.64 11.48 11.32
C PHE A 58 4.57 11.93 10.19
N ASN A 59 5.69 11.24 9.99
CA ASN A 59 6.63 11.53 8.91
C ASN A 59 7.21 10.22 8.38
N TYR A 60 6.56 9.67 7.34
CA TYR A 60 6.82 8.34 6.83
C TYR A 60 6.62 8.28 5.30
N ASP A 61 7.57 7.67 4.59
CA ASP A 61 7.51 7.49 3.14
C ASP A 61 7.15 6.04 2.80
N PHE A 62 5.86 5.76 2.55
CA PHE A 62 5.36 4.41 2.24
C PHE A 62 5.92 3.81 0.93
N LYS A 63 6.48 4.66 0.07
CA LYS A 63 7.11 4.21 -1.18
C LYS A 63 8.54 3.74 -0.95
N LYS A 64 9.24 4.25 0.06
CA LYS A 64 10.62 3.84 0.37
C LYS A 64 10.72 2.82 1.50
N GLU A 65 9.93 3.01 2.55
CA GLU A 65 10.05 2.24 3.79
C GLU A 65 9.05 1.07 3.83
N ARG A 66 9.39 0.03 4.63
CA ARG A 66 8.51 -1.11 4.86
C ARG A 66 7.51 -0.78 5.97
N TYR A 67 6.24 -0.72 5.61
CA TYR A 67 5.13 -0.45 6.52
C TYR A 67 4.45 -1.74 7.01
N THR A 68 3.53 -1.61 7.97
CA THR A 68 2.77 -2.72 8.55
C THR A 68 1.31 -2.69 8.10
N ASN A 69 0.70 -3.86 7.99
CA ASN A 69 -0.70 -3.99 7.59
C ASN A 69 -1.64 -3.54 8.70
N ILE A 70 -2.79 -3.00 8.31
CA ILE A 70 -3.93 -2.77 9.19
C ILE A 70 -4.90 -3.92 8.97
N TYR A 71 -5.05 -4.76 9.99
CA TYR A 71 -5.93 -5.93 9.93
C TYR A 71 -7.36 -5.55 10.32
N GLY A 72 -8.32 -6.12 9.59
CA GLY A 72 -9.72 -6.09 9.97
C GLY A 72 -10.04 -7.05 11.12
N PRO A 73 -11.29 -7.02 11.63
CA PRO A 73 -11.71 -7.85 12.75
C PRO A 73 -11.59 -9.36 12.52
N ASN A 74 -11.55 -9.79 11.26
CA ASN A 74 -11.40 -11.19 10.84
C ASN A 74 -9.93 -11.64 10.69
N GLY A 75 -8.96 -10.76 10.98
CA GLY A 75 -7.53 -11.07 10.80
C GLY A 75 -7.06 -11.03 9.34
N ASP A 76 -7.91 -10.63 8.40
CA ASP A 76 -7.52 -10.32 7.02
C ASP A 76 -7.35 -8.80 6.85
N HIS A 77 -6.50 -8.38 5.92
CA HIS A 77 -6.28 -6.98 5.56
C HIS A 77 -6.61 -6.71 4.09
N HIS A 78 -6.92 -7.75 3.31
CA HIS A 78 -7.24 -7.62 1.91
C HIS A 78 -8.74 -7.34 1.70
N ILE A 79 -9.02 -6.51 0.70
CA ILE A 79 -10.34 -6.31 0.11
C ILE A 79 -10.21 -6.65 -1.37
N TYR A 80 -10.72 -7.82 -1.75
CA TYR A 80 -10.71 -8.28 -3.14
C TYR A 80 -11.88 -7.68 -3.91
N TYR A 81 -11.67 -7.36 -5.19
CA TYR A 81 -12.72 -6.84 -6.06
C TYR A 81 -12.55 -7.34 -7.51
N LYS A 82 -13.59 -7.17 -8.32
CA LYS A 82 -13.64 -7.57 -9.74
C LYS A 82 -13.82 -6.35 -10.62
#